data_AF-A0A344WH06-F1
#
_entry.id   AF-A0A344WH06-F1
#
_cell.length_a   1.000
_cell.length_b   1.000
_cell.length_c   1.000
_cell.angle_alpha   90.00
_cell.angle_beta   90.00
_cell.angle_gamma   90.00
#
_symmetry.space_group_name_H-M   'P 1'
#
loop_
_entity.id
_entity.type
_entity.pdbx_description
1 polymer ?
#
loop_
_entity_poly.entity_id
_entity_poly.type
_entity_poly.pdbx_seq_one_letter_code
_entity_poly.pdbx_strand_id
1 'polypeptide(L)'
;MTLIPRKQAAQLQTLVGIKRQKAEQDMLSLQMEVRRIEAEIAAISENLKALDRTGEEYDGASLARRHGAVERMIAEIDRRKAELAARQAELAAAREALKRVMHSEDRISDL
;
A
#
# COMPACT_ATOMS: atom_id res chain seq x y z
N MET A 1 -3.00 42.29 -16.57
CA MET A 1 -2.06 41.24 -16.15
C MET A 1 -1.53 41.61 -14.77
N THR A 2 -2.06 41.00 -13.72
CA THR A 2 -1.59 41.21 -12.34
C THR A 2 -0.30 40.41 -12.15
N LEU A 3 0.84 41.11 -12.22
CA LEU A 3 2.15 40.56 -11.89
C LEU A 3 2.13 40.16 -10.42
N ILE A 4 2.25 38.86 -10.14
CA ILE A 4 2.39 38.37 -8.78
C ILE A 4 3.71 38.95 -8.23
N PRO A 5 3.70 39.60 -7.04
CA PRO A 5 4.92 40.09 -6.41
C PRO A 5 5.94 38.96 -6.25
N ARG A 6 7.21 39.16 -6.63
CA ARG A 6 8.28 38.14 -6.56
C ARG A 6 8.36 37.38 -5.23
N LYS A 7 8.07 38.05 -4.11
CA LYS A 7 7.99 37.41 -2.78
C LYS A 7 6.86 36.37 -2.67
N GLN A 8 5.71 36.62 -3.27
CA GLN A 8 4.57 35.70 -3.29
C GLN A 8 4.84 34.51 -4.21
N ALA A 9 5.50 34.72 -5.35
CA ALA A 9 5.93 33.64 -6.25
C ALA A 9 6.90 32.65 -5.55
N ALA A 10 7.91 33.17 -4.85
CA ALA A 10 8.86 32.35 -4.09
C ALA A 10 8.20 31.56 -2.93
N GLN A 11 7.22 32.16 -2.26
CA GLN A 11 6.43 31.48 -1.21
C GLN A 11 5.58 30.35 -1.80
N LEU A 12 4.98 30.54 -2.97
CA LEU A 12 4.20 29.52 -3.67
C LEU A 12 5.08 28.35 -4.13
N GLN A 13 6.26 28.63 -4.70
CA GLN A 13 7.26 27.60 -5.04
C GLN A 13 7.65 26.76 -3.81
N THR A 14 7.96 27.41 -2.70
CA THR A 14 8.33 26.73 -1.44
C THR A 14 7.19 25.83 -0.95
N LEU A 15 5.96 26.34 -0.96
CA LEU A 15 4.78 25.59 -0.52
C LEU A 15 4.52 24.36 -1.40
N VAL A 16 4.67 24.50 -2.72
CA VAL A 16 4.47 23.38 -3.66
C VAL A 16 5.58 22.34 -3.55
N GLY A 17 6.84 22.75 -3.37
CA GLY A 17 7.95 21.84 -3.10
C GLY A 17 7.71 20.99 -1.85
N ILE A 18 7.24 21.61 -0.76
CA ILE A 18 6.87 20.87 0.47
C ILE A 18 5.71 19.90 0.22
N LYS A 19 4.68 20.32 -0.53
CA LYS A 19 3.54 19.44 -0.87
C LYS A 19 3.97 18.26 -1.72
N ARG A 20 4.91 18.45 -2.65
CA ARG A 20 5.48 17.39 -3.47
C ARG A 20 6.24 16.39 -2.62
N GLN A 21 7.15 16.88 -1.77
CA GLN A 21 7.93 16.04 -0.88
C GLN A 21 7.03 15.20 0.03
N LYS A 22 5.95 15.80 0.56
CA LYS A 22 4.95 15.08 1.36
C LYS A 22 4.23 14.00 0.54
N ALA A 23 3.77 14.31 -0.66
CA ALA A 23 3.10 13.35 -1.54
C ALA A 23 4.02 12.18 -1.94
N GLU A 24 5.31 12.45 -2.17
CA GLU A 24 6.33 11.41 -2.44
C GLU A 24 6.54 10.50 -1.22
N GLN A 25 6.63 11.07 -0.02
CA GLN A 25 6.72 10.29 1.23
C GLN A 25 5.49 9.42 1.45
N ASP A 26 4.28 9.99 1.31
CA ASP A 26 3.02 9.26 1.48
C ASP A 26 2.93 8.09 0.49
N MET A 27 3.37 8.30 -0.77
CA MET A 27 3.44 7.24 -1.78
C MET A 27 4.44 6.14 -1.39
N LEU A 28 5.64 6.50 -0.92
CA LEU A 28 6.65 5.53 -0.50
C LEU A 28 6.15 4.68 0.69
N SER A 29 5.50 5.30 1.67
CA SER A 29 4.89 4.58 2.79
C SER A 29 3.84 3.58 2.32
N LEU A 30 2.91 3.99 1.44
CA LEU A 30 1.90 3.08 0.88
C LEU A 30 2.52 1.93 0.07
N GLN A 31 3.59 2.18 -0.68
CA GLN A 31 4.30 1.12 -1.40
C GLN A 31 4.95 0.11 -0.45
N MET A 32 5.52 0.58 0.66
CA MET A 32 6.08 -0.32 1.68
C MET A 32 4.99 -1.16 2.36
N GLU A 33 3.83 -0.57 2.66
CA GLU A 33 2.70 -1.29 3.24
C GLU A 33 2.16 -2.36 2.29
N VAL A 34 1.98 -2.04 1.00
CA VAL A 34 1.58 -3.01 -0.03
C VAL A 34 2.54 -4.20 -0.06
N ARG A 35 3.86 -3.94 -0.15
CA ARG A 35 4.87 -5.00 -0.16
C ARG A 35 4.86 -5.84 1.11
N ARG A 36 4.59 -5.23 2.27
CA ARG A 36 4.48 -5.94 3.55
C ARG A 36 3.30 -6.91 3.53
N ILE A 37 2.12 -6.45 3.11
CA ILE A 37 0.91 -7.28 3.05
C ILE A 37 1.09 -8.43 2.05
N GLU A 38 1.71 -8.17 0.89
CA GLU A 38 2.06 -9.22 -0.08
C GLU A 38 2.97 -10.30 0.52
N ALA A 39 3.99 -9.90 1.27
CA ALA A 39 4.89 -10.83 1.96
C ALA A 39 4.16 -11.66 3.03
N GLU A 40 3.26 -11.05 3.79
CA GLU A 40 2.44 -11.76 4.80
C GLU A 40 1.51 -12.79 4.13
N ILE A 41 0.85 -12.44 3.02
CA ILE A 41 0.02 -13.38 2.24
C ILE A 41 0.88 -14.55 1.73
N ALA A 42 2.06 -14.27 1.19
CA ALA A 42 2.97 -15.29 0.69
C ALA A 42 3.41 -16.25 1.81
N ALA A 43 3.74 -15.73 3.00
CA ALA A 43 4.13 -16.54 4.15
C ALA A 43 3.01 -17.47 4.62
N ILE A 44 1.76 -16.97 4.74
CA ILE A 44 0.61 -17.79 5.15
C ILE A 44 0.30 -18.83 4.07
N SER A 45 0.41 -18.47 2.80
CA SER A 45 0.20 -19.40 1.69
C SER A 45 1.24 -20.53 1.68
N GLU A 46 2.50 -20.22 1.99
CA GLU A 46 3.55 -21.25 2.07
C GLU A 46 3.35 -22.17 3.29
N ASN A 47 2.94 -21.61 4.44
CA ASN A 47 2.56 -22.40 5.61
C ASN A 47 1.42 -23.36 5.30
N LEU A 48 0.42 -22.93 4.52
CA LEU A 48 -0.70 -23.76 4.10
C LEU A 48 -0.26 -24.90 3.17
N LYS A 49 0.65 -24.65 2.23
CA LYS A 49 1.25 -25.70 1.39
C LYS A 49 2.11 -26.69 2.18
N ALA A 50 2.86 -26.21 3.18
CA ALA A 50 3.66 -27.05 4.05
C ALA A 50 2.76 -27.97 4.91
N LEU A 51 1.63 -27.43 5.38
CA LEU A 51 0.59 -28.22 6.01
C LEU A 51 0.03 -29.24 5.03
N ASP A 52 -0.26 -28.93 3.77
CA ASP A 52 -0.80 -29.93 2.82
C ASP A 52 0.16 -31.12 2.57
N ARG A 53 1.48 -30.88 2.58
CA ARG A 53 2.52 -31.91 2.32
C ARG A 53 2.77 -32.90 3.46
N THR A 54 2.45 -32.55 4.70
CA THR A 54 2.76 -33.37 5.91
C THR A 54 1.65 -34.41 6.19
N GLY A 55 1.19 -35.10 5.16
CA GLY A 55 0.04 -36.00 5.19
C GLY A 55 0.28 -37.36 5.86
N GLU A 56 0.76 -37.42 7.10
CA GLU A 56 1.00 -38.71 7.78
C GLU A 56 0.35 -38.81 9.17
N GLU A 57 -0.44 -39.89 9.32
CA GLU A 57 -1.08 -40.47 10.52
C GLU A 57 -1.81 -39.55 11.50
N TYR A 58 -3.16 -39.51 11.42
CA TYR A 58 -3.95 -38.74 12.37
C TYR A 58 -5.29 -39.36 12.81
N ASP A 59 -5.43 -39.45 14.13
CA ASP A 59 -6.66 -39.55 14.90
C ASP A 59 -7.61 -38.35 14.61
N GLY A 60 -8.93 -38.56 14.74
CA GLY A 60 -9.99 -37.61 14.38
C GLY A 60 -9.88 -36.25 15.08
N ALA A 61 -9.35 -36.19 16.30
CA ALA A 61 -9.11 -34.94 17.02
C ALA A 61 -7.99 -34.07 16.39
N SER A 62 -7.02 -34.70 15.73
CA SER A 62 -5.95 -33.98 15.02
C SER A 62 -6.47 -33.41 13.70
N LEU A 63 -7.30 -34.16 12.98
CA LEU A 63 -7.96 -33.70 11.75
C LEU A 63 -8.87 -32.49 11.98
N ALA A 64 -9.71 -32.52 13.01
CA ALA A 64 -10.61 -31.39 13.32
C ALA A 64 -9.84 -30.10 13.67
N ARG A 65 -8.76 -30.21 14.46
CA ARG A 65 -7.90 -29.06 14.80
C ARG A 65 -7.17 -28.50 13.58
N ARG A 66 -6.68 -29.36 12.70
CA ARG A 66 -6.00 -28.97 11.44
C ARG A 66 -6.97 -28.28 10.50
N HIS A 67 -8.19 -28.82 10.35
CA HIS A 67 -9.24 -28.20 9.54
C HIS A 67 -9.59 -26.78 10.03
N GLY A 68 -9.85 -26.61 11.33
CA GLY A 68 -10.13 -25.29 11.90
C GLY A 68 -8.93 -24.33 11.88
N ALA A 69 -7.69 -24.84 11.83
CA ALA A 69 -6.51 -24.01 11.61
C ALA A 69 -6.40 -23.54 10.15
N VAL A 70 -6.66 -24.45 9.20
CA VAL A 70 -6.66 -24.15 7.76
C VAL A 70 -7.75 -23.14 7.40
N GLU A 71 -8.98 -23.32 7.89
CA GLU A 71 -10.07 -22.36 7.66
C GLU A 71 -9.73 -20.96 8.18
N ARG A 72 -9.11 -20.87 9.37
CA ARG A 72 -8.64 -19.59 9.92
C ARG A 72 -7.54 -18.97 9.07
N MET A 73 -6.59 -19.76 8.55
CA MET A 73 -5.54 -19.27 7.67
C MET A 73 -6.09 -18.77 6.33
N ILE A 74 -7.09 -19.44 5.76
CA ILE A 74 -7.77 -19.02 4.53
C ILE A 74 -8.52 -17.70 4.76
N ALA A 75 -9.33 -17.62 5.82
CA ALA A 75 -10.05 -16.40 6.16
C ALA A 75 -9.11 -15.21 6.39
N GLU A 76 -7.95 -15.47 6.99
CA GLU A 76 -6.92 -14.47 7.22
C GLU A 76 -6.21 -14.04 5.92
N ILE A 77 -5.98 -14.95 4.98
CA ILE A 77 -5.51 -14.59 3.62
C ILE A 77 -6.54 -13.69 2.93
N ASP A 78 -7.82 -14.02 2.98
CA ASP A 78 -8.87 -13.25 2.31
C ASP A 78 -9.02 -11.84 2.92
N ARG A 79 -8.93 -11.73 4.25
CA ARG A 79 -8.87 -10.45 4.95
C ARG A 79 -7.68 -9.61 4.47
N ARG A 80 -6.48 -10.21 4.41
CA ARG A 80 -5.27 -9.51 3.94
C ARG A 80 -5.36 -9.12 2.46
N LYS A 81 -5.99 -9.93 1.61
CA LYS A 81 -6.25 -9.56 0.21
C LYS A 81 -7.19 -8.36 0.09
N ALA A 82 -8.22 -8.30 0.93
CA ALA A 82 -9.11 -7.14 0.98
C ALA A 82 -8.36 -5.87 1.44
N GLU A 83 -7.50 -5.99 2.45
CA GLU A 83 -6.61 -4.90 2.88
C GLU A 83 -5.66 -4.48 1.77
N LEU A 84 -5.03 -5.44 1.08
CA LEU A 84 -4.15 -5.18 -0.06
C LEU A 84 -4.87 -4.40 -1.16
N ALA A 85 -6.08 -4.79 -1.52
CA ALA A 85 -6.88 -4.10 -2.54
C ALA A 85 -7.17 -2.65 -2.12
N ALA A 86 -7.51 -2.41 -0.85
CA ALA A 86 -7.71 -1.06 -0.33
C ALA A 86 -6.43 -0.22 -0.41
N ARG A 87 -5.29 -0.76 0.02
CA ARG A 87 -3.99 -0.06 -0.04
C ARG A 87 -3.50 0.18 -1.47
N GLN A 88 -3.80 -0.71 -2.40
CA GLN A 88 -3.51 -0.50 -3.83
C GLN A 88 -4.36 0.64 -4.41
N ALA A 89 -5.63 0.76 -4.00
CA ALA A 89 -6.48 1.88 -4.39
C ALA A 89 -5.97 3.21 -3.80
N GLU A 90 -5.56 3.22 -2.52
CA GLU A 90 -4.91 4.38 -1.89
C GLU A 90 -3.62 4.78 -2.62
N LEU A 91 -2.78 3.81 -2.99
CA LEU A 91 -1.56 4.05 -3.76
C LEU A 91 -1.84 4.64 -5.14
N ALA A 92 -2.88 4.16 -5.83
CA ALA A 92 -3.31 4.73 -7.10
C ALA A 92 -3.77 6.19 -6.94
N ALA A 93 -4.56 6.48 -5.91
CA ALA A 93 -4.97 7.85 -5.59
C ALA A 93 -3.79 8.76 -5.24
N ALA A 94 -2.81 8.26 -4.47
CA ALA A 94 -1.59 8.98 -4.13
C ALA A 94 -0.73 9.29 -5.37
N ARG A 95 -0.63 8.36 -6.32
CA ARG A 95 0.05 8.58 -7.62
C ARG A 95 -0.61 9.71 -8.42
N GLU A 96 -1.94 9.72 -8.49
CA GLU A 96 -2.67 10.80 -9.17
C GLU A 96 -2.54 12.13 -8.44
N ALA A 97 -2.52 12.13 -7.10
CA ALA A 97 -2.24 13.32 -6.32
C ALA A 97 -0.84 13.88 -6.61
N LEU A 98 0.18 13.03 -6.65
CA LEU A 98 1.56 13.43 -6.97
C LEU A 98 1.65 14.04 -8.37
N LYS A 99 1.03 13.43 -9.39
CA LYS A 99 0.98 14.00 -10.75
C LYS A 99 0.39 15.41 -10.76
N ARG A 100 -0.73 15.62 -10.04
CA ARG A 100 -1.35 16.96 -9.93
C ARG A 100 -0.43 17.97 -9.27
N VAL A 101 0.31 17.57 -8.24
CA VAL A 101 1.27 18.45 -7.56
C VAL A 101 2.43 18.80 -8.49
N MET A 102 3.00 17.84 -9.23
CA MET A 102 4.05 18.10 -10.22
C MET A 102 3.58 19.05 -11.32
N HIS A 103 2.38 18.83 -11.88
CA HIS A 103 1.80 19.75 -12.86
C HIS A 103 1.56 21.16 -12.31
N SER A 104 1.25 21.29 -11.01
CA SER A 104 1.13 22.61 -10.38
C SER A 104 2.49 23.29 -10.16
N GLU A 105 3.55 22.52 -9.92
CA GLU A 105 4.92 23.00 -9.78
C GLU A 105 5.47 23.53 -11.12
N ASP A 106 5.23 22.79 -12.21
CA ASP A 106 5.62 23.21 -13.57
C ASP A 106 4.97 24.56 -13.92
N ARG A 107 3.66 24.68 -13.70
CA ARG A 107 2.91 25.93 -13.96
C ARG A 107 3.35 27.12 -13.13
N ILE A 108 3.84 26.89 -11.91
CA ILE A 108 4.36 27.97 -11.05
C ILE A 108 5.78 28.34 -11.45
N SER A 109 6.56 27.40 -11.98
CA SER A 109 7.90 27.67 -12.52
C SER A 109 7.86 28.51 -13.81
N ASP A 110 6.74 28.45 -14.54
CA ASP A 110 6.47 29.26 -15.73
C ASP A 110 5.95 30.70 -15.44
N LEU A 111 5.68 31.06 -14.17
CA LEU A 111 5.16 32.37 -13.72
C LEU A 111 6.26 33.35 -13.28
#